data_AF-A0A8T5TRM8-F1
#
_entry.id   AF-A0A8T5TRM8-F1
#
_cell.length_a   1.000
_cell.length_b   1.000
_cell.length_c   1.000
_cell.angle_alpha   90.00
_cell.angle_beta   90.00
_cell.angle_gamma   90.00
#
_symmetry.space_group_name_H-M   'P 1'
#
loop_
_entity.id
_entity.type
_entity.pdbx_description
1 polymer ?
#
loop_
_entity_poly.entity_id
_entity_poly.type
_entity_poly.pdbx_seq_one_letter_code
_entity_poly.pdbx_strand_id
1 'polypeptide(L)'
;MSHILRNYRIVEEKMISTTDLSLGYGKELIDSELDAGAFNFVVKPIVKAFYKLWSDHNARVGTLKQIEIALESAKTLIENGEINKEKFDEVINKNFPSYLENDQTDKQCKKNHKDYEKLKEITKKSFISQVEECILFLNIKEDVKNYNELSRAAFKTKEKAYEALKRQLDYNEVGIAIVEEDNSILNVPTGKDIIVSVLRKGFELTKEKLIEELDVIFY
;
A
#
# COMPACT_ATOMS: atom_id res chain seq x y z
N MET A 1 20.96 18.51 -7.38
CA MET A 1 19.62 17.89 -7.24
C MET A 1 18.98 18.49 -6.00
N SER A 2 17.73 18.96 -6.05
CA SER A 2 17.06 19.47 -4.83
C SER A 2 16.93 18.34 -3.80
N HIS A 3 16.94 18.68 -2.50
CA HIS A 3 16.74 17.70 -1.43
C HIS A 3 15.40 16.95 -1.59
N ILE A 4 14.36 17.65 -2.07
CA ILE A 4 13.06 17.07 -2.42
C ILE A 4 13.21 15.96 -3.47
N LEU A 5 13.86 16.21 -4.61
CA LEU A 5 14.00 15.19 -5.66
C LEU A 5 14.88 14.02 -5.23
N ARG A 6 15.92 14.27 -4.41
CA ARG A 6 16.72 13.20 -3.81
C ARG A 6 15.86 12.32 -2.91
N ASN A 7 15.13 12.92 -1.98
CA ASN A 7 14.31 12.19 -1.01
C ASN A 7 13.16 11.46 -1.70
N TYR A 8 12.57 12.07 -2.74
CA TYR A 8 11.55 11.45 -3.59
C TYR A 8 12.03 10.10 -4.11
N ARG A 9 13.21 10.06 -4.74
CA ARG A 9 13.77 8.82 -5.30
C ARG A 9 14.05 7.78 -4.23
N ILE A 10 14.60 8.19 -3.09
CA ILE A 10 14.88 7.28 -1.97
C ILE A 10 13.58 6.64 -1.46
N VAL A 11 12.51 7.43 -1.28
CA VAL A 11 11.21 6.91 -0.83
C VAL A 11 10.57 6.03 -1.90
N GLU A 12 10.56 6.48 -3.16
CA GLU A 12 10.04 5.72 -4.29
C GLU A 12 10.70 4.34 -4.40
N GLU A 13 12.03 4.28 -4.46
CA GLU A 13 12.78 3.02 -4.53
C GLU A 13 12.42 2.08 -3.37
N LYS A 14 12.30 2.63 -2.15
CA LYS A 14 11.89 1.83 -0.99
C LYS A 14 10.47 1.29 -1.13
N MET A 15 9.50 2.13 -1.48
CA MET A 15 8.10 1.71 -1.63
C MET A 15 7.92 0.68 -2.74
N ILE A 16 8.68 0.81 -3.84
CA ILE A 16 8.73 -0.19 -4.92
C ILE A 16 9.28 -1.51 -4.39
N SER A 17 10.40 -1.48 -3.67
CA SER A 17 11.01 -2.71 -3.11
C SER A 17 10.06 -3.44 -2.14
N THR A 18 9.33 -2.68 -1.30
CA THR A 18 8.32 -3.23 -0.39
C THR A 18 7.14 -3.82 -1.15
N THR A 19 6.71 -3.17 -2.25
CA THR A 19 5.65 -3.69 -3.12
C THR A 19 6.06 -5.03 -3.75
N ASP A 20 7.27 -5.09 -4.30
CA ASP A 20 7.79 -6.29 -4.94
C ASP A 20 7.95 -7.45 -3.94
N LEU A 21 8.37 -7.15 -2.71
CA LEU A 21 8.40 -8.12 -1.61
C LEU A 21 7.00 -8.65 -1.28
N SER A 22 6.02 -7.75 -1.10
CA SER A 22 4.67 -8.12 -0.71
C SER A 22 3.96 -8.96 -1.77
N LEU A 23 4.14 -8.61 -3.05
CA LEU A 23 3.67 -9.40 -4.18
C LEU A 23 4.35 -10.77 -4.24
N GLY A 24 5.63 -10.84 -3.86
CA GLY A 24 6.37 -12.10 -3.70
C GLY A 24 5.70 -13.05 -2.70
N TYR A 25 5.37 -12.56 -1.51
CA TYR A 25 4.65 -13.35 -0.50
C TYR A 25 3.30 -13.86 -1.00
N GLY A 26 2.50 -13.01 -1.65
CA GLY A 26 1.20 -13.44 -2.17
C GLY A 26 1.31 -14.55 -3.23
N LYS A 27 2.36 -14.53 -4.06
CA LYS A 27 2.64 -15.58 -5.03
C LYS A 27 2.98 -16.91 -4.37
N GLU A 28 3.88 -16.90 -3.39
CA GLU A 28 4.28 -18.09 -2.64
C GLU A 28 3.09 -18.69 -1.87
N LEU A 29 2.28 -17.84 -1.24
CA LEU A 29 1.09 -18.25 -0.50
C LEU A 29 0.04 -18.90 -1.39
N ILE A 30 -0.17 -18.40 -2.61
CA ILE A 30 -1.13 -19.02 -3.54
C ILE A 30 -0.67 -20.37 -4.02
N ASP A 31 0.62 -20.53 -4.30
CA ASP A 31 1.15 -21.84 -4.66
C ASP A 31 0.95 -22.83 -3.50
N SER A 32 1.20 -22.41 -2.26
CA SER A 32 1.00 -23.22 -1.05
C SER A 32 -0.48 -23.58 -0.79
N GLU A 33 -1.39 -22.60 -0.79
CA GLU A 33 -2.82 -22.82 -0.53
C GLU A 33 -3.47 -23.74 -1.58
N LEU A 34 -3.06 -23.61 -2.83
CA LEU A 34 -3.54 -24.46 -3.93
C LEU A 34 -2.94 -25.87 -3.93
N ASP A 35 -1.84 -26.09 -3.22
CA ASP A 35 -1.18 -27.39 -3.06
C ASP A 35 -1.70 -28.12 -1.80
N ALA A 36 -2.06 -27.40 -0.74
CA ALA A 36 -2.56 -27.95 0.51
C ALA A 36 -4.04 -28.40 0.46
N GLY A 37 -4.86 -27.77 -0.39
CA GLY A 37 -6.27 -28.13 -0.56
C GLY A 37 -6.50 -29.18 -1.65
N ALA A 38 -7.47 -30.08 -1.45
CA ALA A 38 -8.04 -30.93 -2.50
C ALA A 38 -8.88 -30.11 -3.51
N PHE A 39 -8.36 -28.98 -3.98
CA PHE A 39 -9.00 -28.16 -5.00
C PHE A 39 -8.87 -28.87 -6.35
N ASN A 40 -10.03 -29.07 -6.98
CA ASN A 40 -10.18 -29.83 -8.21
C ASN A 40 -9.20 -29.35 -9.30
N PHE A 41 -8.69 -30.26 -10.16
CA PHE A 41 -7.76 -29.99 -11.26
C PHE A 41 -8.21 -28.83 -12.18
N VAL A 42 -9.51 -28.47 -12.16
CA VAL A 42 -10.14 -27.38 -12.92
C VAL A 42 -10.04 -26.00 -12.24
N VAL A 43 -10.13 -25.92 -10.91
CA VAL A 43 -10.18 -24.62 -10.18
C VAL A 43 -8.79 -24.02 -10.03
N LYS A 44 -7.80 -24.88 -9.79
CA LYS A 44 -6.41 -24.49 -9.56
C LYS A 44 -5.78 -23.70 -10.72
N PRO A 45 -5.91 -24.12 -12.01
CA PRO A 45 -5.43 -23.34 -13.14
C PRO A 45 -6.09 -21.95 -13.26
N ILE A 46 -7.39 -21.84 -12.93
CA ILE A 46 -8.14 -20.58 -13.02
C ILE A 46 -7.64 -19.61 -11.96
N VAL A 47 -7.47 -20.05 -10.71
CA VAL A 47 -6.95 -19.22 -9.62
C VAL A 47 -5.49 -18.82 -9.89
N LYS A 48 -4.64 -19.74 -10.37
CA LYS A 48 -3.25 -19.41 -10.75
C LYS A 48 -3.18 -18.42 -11.92
N ALA A 49 -4.00 -18.60 -12.95
CA ALA A 49 -4.05 -17.69 -14.10
C ALA A 49 -4.57 -16.31 -13.70
N PHE A 50 -5.65 -16.25 -12.90
CA PHE A 50 -6.15 -15.01 -12.33
C PHE A 50 -5.07 -14.31 -11.52
N TYR A 51 -4.42 -15.02 -10.60
CA TYR A 51 -3.41 -14.41 -9.75
C TYR A 51 -2.19 -13.96 -10.53
N LYS A 52 -1.67 -14.76 -11.46
CA LYS A 52 -0.51 -14.38 -12.28
C LYS A 52 -0.80 -13.14 -13.13
N LEU A 53 -1.97 -13.09 -13.75
CA LEU A 53 -2.37 -11.94 -14.56
C LEU A 53 -2.67 -10.70 -13.69
N TRP A 54 -3.18 -10.93 -12.49
CA TRP A 54 -3.40 -9.89 -11.48
C TRP A 54 -2.08 -9.36 -10.91
N SER A 55 -1.16 -10.21 -10.47
CA SER A 55 0.12 -9.85 -9.84
C SER A 55 1.06 -9.14 -10.82
N ASP A 56 1.25 -9.73 -12.01
CA ASP A 56 2.33 -9.33 -12.91
C ASP A 56 1.98 -8.06 -13.70
N HIS A 57 0.70 -7.80 -13.94
CA HIS A 57 0.26 -6.70 -14.82
C HIS A 57 -0.67 -5.67 -14.17
N ASN A 58 -1.52 -6.05 -13.22
CA ASN A 58 -2.50 -5.13 -12.65
C ASN A 58 -2.07 -4.59 -11.29
N ALA A 59 -1.63 -5.46 -10.39
CA ALA A 59 -1.27 -5.16 -9.02
C ALA A 59 -0.06 -4.25 -8.94
N ARG A 60 1.06 -4.70 -9.50
CA ARG A 60 2.29 -3.90 -9.51
C ARG A 60 2.10 -2.55 -10.18
N VAL A 61 1.54 -2.51 -11.40
CA VAL A 61 1.35 -1.26 -12.15
C VAL A 61 0.46 -0.27 -11.39
N GLY A 62 -0.66 -0.75 -10.82
CA GLY A 62 -1.55 0.10 -10.02
C GLY A 62 -0.87 0.63 -8.76
N THR A 63 -0.17 -0.22 -8.01
CA THR A 63 0.54 0.20 -6.80
C THR A 63 1.67 1.19 -7.10
N LEU A 64 2.43 1.00 -8.19
CA LEU A 64 3.41 1.97 -8.64
C LEU A 64 2.77 3.34 -8.93
N LYS A 65 1.59 3.33 -9.56
CA LYS A 65 0.87 4.58 -9.82
C LYS A 65 0.36 5.24 -8.53
N GLN A 66 -0.10 4.46 -7.56
CA GLN A 66 -0.48 4.97 -6.23
C GLN A 66 0.71 5.60 -5.49
N ILE A 67 1.90 4.97 -5.56
CA ILE A 67 3.15 5.51 -5.00
C ILE A 67 3.48 6.86 -5.65
N GLU A 68 3.49 6.92 -6.99
CA GLU A 68 3.72 8.15 -7.75
C GLU A 68 2.73 9.25 -7.35
N ILE A 69 1.43 8.95 -7.29
CA ILE A 69 0.39 9.93 -6.92
C ILE A 69 0.61 10.46 -5.50
N ALA A 70 0.95 9.60 -4.54
CA ALA A 70 1.20 10.03 -3.16
C ALA A 70 2.44 10.95 -3.07
N LEU A 71 3.53 10.56 -3.72
CA LEU A 71 4.77 11.34 -3.74
C LEU A 71 4.60 12.68 -4.47
N GLU A 72 3.94 12.70 -5.63
CA GLU A 72 3.67 13.93 -6.38
C GLU A 72 2.69 14.85 -5.64
N SER A 73 1.71 14.28 -4.93
CA SER A 73 0.82 15.06 -4.05
C SER A 73 1.61 15.75 -2.93
N ALA A 74 2.49 15.00 -2.26
CA ALA A 74 3.36 15.55 -1.21
C ALA A 74 4.32 16.60 -1.75
N LYS A 75 4.98 16.32 -2.89
CA LYS A 75 5.88 17.26 -3.57
C LYS A 75 5.17 18.55 -3.96
N THR A 76 3.97 18.45 -4.55
CA THR A 76 3.14 19.61 -4.92
C THR A 76 2.80 20.45 -3.69
N LEU A 77 2.44 19.82 -2.57
CA LEU A 77 2.13 20.53 -1.33
C LEU A 77 3.34 21.30 -0.78
N ILE A 78 4.54 20.72 -0.84
CA ILE A 78 5.78 21.37 -0.39
C ILE A 78 6.20 22.50 -1.35
N GLU A 79 6.14 22.27 -2.66
CA GLU A 79 6.54 23.25 -3.68
C GLU A 79 5.63 24.49 -3.70
N ASN A 80 4.36 24.33 -3.29
CA ASN A 80 3.39 25.42 -3.12
C ASN A 80 3.59 26.25 -1.83
N GLY A 81 4.63 25.98 -1.05
CA GLY A 81 5.00 26.72 0.15
C GLY A 81 4.25 26.26 1.40
N GLU A 82 3.60 27.19 2.10
CA GLU A 82 2.90 26.86 3.35
C GLU A 82 1.71 25.92 3.10
N ILE A 83 1.75 24.77 3.78
CA ILE A 83 0.71 23.74 3.77
C ILE A 83 -0.31 24.11 4.84
N ASN A 84 -1.49 24.56 4.40
CA ASN A 84 -2.65 24.71 5.26
C ASN A 84 -3.69 23.63 4.94
N LYS A 85 -4.69 23.49 5.81
CA LYS A 85 -5.71 22.46 5.68
C LYS A 85 -6.48 22.53 4.35
N GLU A 86 -6.83 23.74 3.90
CA GLU A 86 -7.59 23.93 2.66
C GLU A 86 -6.82 23.43 1.43
N LYS A 87 -5.54 23.83 1.30
CA LYS A 87 -4.66 23.34 0.21
C LYS A 87 -4.42 21.85 0.29
N PHE A 88 -4.24 21.33 1.51
CA PHE A 88 -4.06 19.90 1.73
C PHE A 88 -5.30 19.13 1.24
N ASP A 89 -6.48 19.52 1.70
CA ASP A 89 -7.75 18.90 1.32
C ASP A 89 -8.00 19.02 -0.20
N GLU A 90 -7.65 20.15 -0.83
CA GLU A 90 -7.73 20.33 -2.28
C GLU A 90 -6.87 19.32 -3.03
N VAL A 91 -5.60 19.18 -2.66
CA VAL A 91 -4.67 18.22 -3.29
C VAL A 91 -5.15 16.79 -3.09
N ILE A 92 -5.59 16.44 -1.88
CA ILE A 92 -6.13 15.10 -1.59
C ILE A 92 -7.37 14.83 -2.44
N ASN A 93 -8.35 15.74 -2.45
CA ASN A 93 -9.60 15.53 -3.18
C ASN A 93 -9.40 15.48 -4.70
N LYS A 94 -8.46 16.26 -5.23
CA LYS A 94 -8.09 16.25 -6.64
C LYS A 94 -7.45 14.92 -7.07
N ASN A 95 -6.58 14.36 -6.24
CA ASN A 95 -5.78 13.19 -6.62
C ASN A 95 -6.39 11.86 -6.18
N PHE A 96 -7.23 11.85 -5.15
CA PHE A 96 -7.83 10.62 -4.61
C PHE A 96 -8.59 9.80 -5.66
N PRO A 97 -9.37 10.35 -6.61
CA PRO A 97 -10.02 9.56 -7.65
C PRO A 97 -9.04 8.72 -8.47
N SER A 98 -7.91 9.31 -8.87
CA SER A 98 -6.87 8.60 -9.64
C SER A 98 -6.11 7.60 -8.78
N TYR A 99 -5.88 7.93 -7.50
CA TYR A 99 -5.30 6.99 -6.55
C TYR A 99 -6.20 5.75 -6.38
N LEU A 100 -7.51 5.97 -6.19
CA LEU A 100 -8.51 4.93 -5.99
C LEU A 100 -8.69 4.08 -7.25
N GLU A 101 -8.72 4.69 -8.44
CA GLU A 101 -8.78 3.95 -9.72
C GLU A 101 -7.61 2.98 -9.90
N ASN A 102 -6.48 3.23 -9.25
CA ASN A 102 -5.30 2.37 -9.29
C ASN A 102 -5.22 1.37 -8.12
N ASP A 103 -6.10 1.49 -7.14
CA ASP A 103 -6.21 0.57 -6.01
C ASP A 103 -6.72 -0.81 -6.46
N GLN A 104 -6.05 -1.87 -6.01
CA GLN A 104 -6.40 -3.22 -6.46
C GLN A 104 -7.68 -3.72 -5.83
N THR A 105 -7.91 -3.39 -4.56
CA THR A 105 -9.14 -3.79 -3.86
C THR A 105 -10.33 -3.10 -4.52
N ASP A 106 -10.21 -1.82 -4.81
CA ASP A 106 -11.18 -1.02 -5.55
C ASP A 106 -11.57 -1.68 -6.89
N LYS A 107 -10.58 -2.01 -7.73
CA LYS A 107 -10.79 -2.68 -9.04
C LYS A 107 -11.50 -4.01 -8.92
N GLN A 108 -11.23 -4.76 -7.86
CA GLN A 108 -11.77 -6.10 -7.63
C GLN A 108 -13.06 -6.09 -6.79
N CYS A 109 -13.60 -4.92 -6.40
CA CYS A 109 -14.81 -4.81 -5.60
C CYS A 109 -16.03 -4.33 -6.41
N LYS A 110 -17.21 -4.83 -6.03
CA LYS A 110 -18.51 -4.41 -6.53
C LYS A 110 -18.87 -3.05 -5.94
N LYS A 111 -18.94 -2.03 -6.80
CA LYS A 111 -19.23 -0.63 -6.43
C LYS A 111 -20.59 -0.43 -5.77
N ASN A 112 -21.54 -1.33 -6.03
CA ASN A 112 -22.89 -1.30 -5.46
C ASN A 112 -23.03 -2.14 -4.17
N HIS A 113 -21.94 -2.69 -3.63
CA HIS A 113 -21.97 -3.44 -2.38
C HIS A 113 -22.20 -2.50 -1.18
N LYS A 114 -22.93 -2.96 -0.16
CA LYS A 114 -23.27 -2.16 1.04
C LYS A 114 -22.05 -1.60 1.78
N ASP A 115 -20.93 -2.33 1.75
CA ASP A 115 -19.68 -1.95 2.43
C ASP A 115 -18.65 -1.27 1.52
N TYR A 116 -18.97 -1.05 0.23
CA TYR A 116 -18.03 -0.44 -0.71
C TYR A 116 -17.65 1.00 -0.31
N GLU A 117 -18.62 1.82 0.15
CA GLU A 117 -18.28 3.18 0.60
C GLU A 117 -17.39 3.18 1.84
N LYS A 118 -17.55 2.21 2.76
CA LYS A 118 -16.64 2.05 3.91
C LYS A 118 -15.22 1.73 3.44
N LEU A 119 -15.09 0.82 2.46
CA LEU A 119 -13.80 0.48 1.86
C LEU A 119 -13.15 1.71 1.22
N LYS A 120 -13.91 2.47 0.44
CA LYS A 120 -13.43 3.71 -0.20
C LYS A 120 -13.02 4.77 0.82
N GLU A 121 -13.75 4.93 1.92
CA GLU A 121 -13.38 5.84 3.01
C GLU A 121 -12.07 5.43 3.69
N ILE A 122 -11.87 4.15 3.97
CA ILE A 122 -10.62 3.68 4.58
C ILE A 122 -9.44 3.81 3.62
N THR A 123 -9.63 3.54 2.32
CA THR A 123 -8.61 3.79 1.29
C THR A 123 -8.24 5.27 1.22
N LYS A 124 -9.21 6.18 1.38
CA LYS A 124 -8.92 7.63 1.43
C LYS A 124 -8.07 8.00 2.66
N LYS A 125 -8.36 7.42 3.82
CA LYS A 125 -7.56 7.63 5.04
C LYS A 125 -6.13 7.09 4.88
N SER A 126 -5.97 5.93 4.24
CA SER A 126 -4.67 5.36 3.90
C SER A 126 -3.88 6.31 2.98
N PHE A 127 -4.50 6.80 1.91
CA PHE A 127 -3.90 7.78 1.00
C PHE A 127 -3.45 9.07 1.73
N ILE A 128 -4.30 9.62 2.58
CA ILE A 128 -3.97 10.82 3.39
C ILE A 128 -2.72 10.56 4.24
N SER A 129 -2.70 9.45 4.99
CA SER A 129 -1.55 9.09 5.83
C SER A 129 -0.27 8.91 5.01
N GLN A 130 -0.37 8.30 3.83
CA GLN A 130 0.76 8.12 2.92
C GLN A 130 1.31 9.47 2.44
N VAL A 131 0.44 10.42 2.09
CA VAL A 131 0.84 11.77 1.67
C VAL A 131 1.50 12.53 2.84
N GLU A 132 0.93 12.46 4.05
CA GLU A 132 1.51 13.09 5.25
C GLU A 132 2.93 12.60 5.53
N GLU A 133 3.16 11.28 5.43
CA GLU A 133 4.49 10.71 5.61
C GLU A 133 5.45 11.07 4.46
N CYS A 134 4.97 11.07 3.22
CA CYS A 134 5.78 11.56 2.09
C CYS A 134 6.21 13.02 2.33
N ILE A 135 5.32 13.88 2.84
CA ILE A 135 5.67 15.27 3.17
C ILE A 135 6.78 15.32 4.23
N LEU A 136 6.71 14.45 5.25
CA LEU A 136 7.74 14.38 6.29
C LEU A 136 9.10 14.03 5.70
N PHE A 137 9.17 13.00 4.86
CA PHE A 137 10.42 12.58 4.21
C PHE A 137 10.96 13.62 3.23
N LEU A 138 10.10 14.17 2.37
CA LEU A 138 10.52 15.10 1.32
C LEU A 138 11.06 16.43 1.89
N ASN A 139 10.63 16.83 3.09
CA ASN A 139 11.10 18.05 3.76
C ASN A 139 12.48 17.92 4.44
N ILE A 140 13.10 16.73 4.47
CA ILE A 140 14.41 16.56 5.07
C ILE A 140 15.51 17.22 4.24
N LYS A 141 16.09 18.28 4.83
CA LYS A 141 17.17 19.08 4.23
C LYS A 141 18.56 18.50 4.50
N GLU A 142 18.67 17.62 5.50
CA GLU A 142 19.91 16.95 5.88
C GLU A 142 20.47 16.16 4.68
N ASP A 143 21.80 16.01 4.60
CA ASP A 143 22.42 15.22 3.54
C ASP A 143 22.33 13.73 3.87
N VAL A 144 21.39 13.04 3.22
CA VAL A 144 21.08 11.63 3.45
C VAL A 144 21.27 10.84 2.16
N LYS A 145 21.79 9.61 2.29
CA LYS A 145 22.19 8.78 1.14
C LYS A 145 21.23 7.64 0.84
N ASN A 146 20.45 7.22 1.81
CA ASN A 146 19.61 6.02 1.73
C ASN A 146 18.36 6.17 2.62
N TYR A 147 17.46 5.20 2.50
CA TYR A 147 16.20 5.20 3.23
C TYR A 147 16.38 5.15 4.76
N ASN A 148 17.41 4.45 5.26
CA ASN A 148 17.65 4.33 6.69
C ASN A 148 18.07 5.68 7.29
N GLU A 149 19.01 6.37 6.64
CA GLU A 149 19.41 7.73 7.02
C GLU A 149 18.24 8.71 6.93
N LEU A 150 17.44 8.64 5.85
CA LEU A 150 16.26 9.47 5.67
C LEU A 150 15.18 9.20 6.74
N SER A 151 14.99 7.95 7.15
CA SER A 151 14.05 7.55 8.21
C SER A 151 14.50 8.03 9.58
N ARG A 152 15.78 7.89 9.91
CA ARG A 152 16.34 8.46 11.15
C ARG A 152 16.22 9.97 11.17
N ALA A 153 16.47 10.63 10.04
CA ALA A 153 16.30 12.06 9.87
C ALA A 153 14.85 12.53 10.05
N ALA A 154 13.89 11.80 9.48
CA ALA A 154 12.46 12.11 9.54
C ALA A 154 11.85 11.90 10.93
N PHE A 155 12.06 10.72 11.52
CA PHE A 155 11.36 10.32 12.74
C PHE A 155 12.16 10.55 14.02
N LYS A 156 13.49 10.67 13.91
CA LYS A 156 14.45 10.81 15.02
C LYS A 156 14.53 9.60 15.99
N THR A 157 13.44 8.86 16.21
CA THR A 157 13.43 7.66 17.06
C THR A 157 12.64 6.52 16.41
N LYS A 158 12.93 5.27 16.84
CA LYS A 158 12.25 4.06 16.39
C LYS A 158 10.75 4.12 16.71
N GLU A 159 10.39 4.62 17.89
CA GLU A 159 9.01 4.67 18.39
C GLU A 159 8.15 5.55 17.48
N LYS A 160 8.67 6.72 17.08
CA LYS A 160 7.96 7.63 16.16
C LYS A 160 7.80 7.03 14.77
N ALA A 161 8.82 6.33 14.28
CA ALA A 161 8.74 5.61 13.01
C ALA A 161 7.72 4.47 13.08
N TYR A 162 7.70 3.74 14.20
CA TYR A 162 6.74 2.67 14.45
C TYR A 162 5.30 3.18 14.53
N GLU A 163 5.05 4.29 15.23
CA GLU A 163 3.71 4.90 15.30
C GLU A 163 3.20 5.32 13.92
N ALA A 164 4.07 5.89 13.07
CA ALA A 164 3.72 6.24 11.71
C ALA A 164 3.41 5.00 10.86
N LEU A 165 4.32 4.01 10.85
CA LEU A 165 4.12 2.73 10.17
C LEU A 165 2.81 2.04 10.62
N LYS A 166 2.59 1.97 11.93
CA LYS A 166 1.41 1.33 12.53
C LYS A 166 0.12 1.96 12.04
N ARG A 167 0.06 3.29 11.91
CA ARG A 167 -1.15 3.96 11.39
C ARG A 167 -1.49 3.53 9.96
N GLN A 168 -0.50 3.38 9.07
CA GLN A 168 -0.75 2.86 7.73
C GLN A 168 -1.19 1.40 7.75
N LEU A 169 -0.52 0.57 8.57
CA LEU A 169 -0.89 -0.83 8.73
C LEU A 169 -2.30 -0.99 9.27
N ASP A 170 -2.72 -0.17 10.25
CA ASP A 170 -4.06 -0.19 10.85
C ASP A 170 -5.13 0.12 9.78
N TYR A 171 -4.88 1.05 8.85
CA TYR A 171 -5.83 1.32 7.75
C TYR A 171 -5.91 0.16 6.75
N ASN A 172 -4.78 -0.44 6.39
CA ASN A 172 -4.75 -1.61 5.52
C ASN A 172 -5.45 -2.81 6.16
N GLU A 173 -5.23 -3.03 7.46
CA GLU A 173 -5.85 -4.09 8.25
C GLU A 173 -7.38 -3.95 8.28
N VAL A 174 -7.89 -2.73 8.47
CA VAL A 174 -9.33 -2.43 8.38
C VAL A 174 -9.87 -2.67 6.97
N GLY A 175 -9.12 -2.28 5.93
CA GLY A 175 -9.50 -2.54 4.53
C GLY A 175 -9.65 -4.04 4.24
N ILE A 176 -8.69 -4.85 4.71
CA ILE A 176 -8.74 -6.32 4.58
C ILE A 176 -9.92 -6.89 5.38
N ALA A 177 -10.14 -6.41 6.61
CA ALA A 177 -11.23 -6.87 7.46
C ALA A 177 -12.61 -6.64 6.81
N ILE A 178 -12.83 -5.51 6.13
CA ILE A 178 -14.08 -5.26 5.38
C ILE A 178 -14.32 -6.35 4.32
N VAL A 179 -13.27 -6.78 3.63
CA VAL A 179 -13.37 -7.83 2.60
C VAL A 179 -13.53 -9.22 3.23
N GLU A 180 -12.92 -9.47 4.40
CA GLU A 180 -13.07 -10.72 5.16
C GLU A 180 -14.48 -10.90 5.72
N GLU A 181 -15.08 -9.84 6.26
CA GLU A 181 -16.43 -9.86 6.84
C GLU A 181 -17.49 -10.21 5.81
N ASP A 182 -17.36 -9.72 4.57
CA ASP A 182 -18.28 -9.98 3.48
C ASP A 182 -17.56 -10.04 2.12
N ASN A 183 -16.95 -11.20 1.82
CA ASN A 183 -16.23 -11.40 0.57
C ASN A 183 -17.14 -11.40 -0.68
N SER A 184 -18.47 -11.28 -0.51
CA SER A 184 -19.40 -11.06 -1.61
C SER A 184 -19.17 -9.71 -2.31
N ILE A 185 -18.50 -8.77 -1.62
CA ILE A 185 -17.98 -7.51 -2.16
C ILE A 185 -17.04 -7.73 -3.34
N LEU A 186 -16.29 -8.84 -3.37
CA LEU A 186 -15.36 -9.12 -4.46
C LEU A 186 -16.13 -9.46 -5.75
N ASN A 187 -15.70 -8.84 -6.85
CA ASN A 187 -16.16 -9.05 -8.21
C ASN A 187 -15.36 -10.16 -8.90
N VAL A 188 -15.09 -11.25 -8.17
CA VAL A 188 -14.45 -12.46 -8.70
C VAL A 188 -15.46 -13.61 -8.68
N PRO A 189 -15.51 -14.44 -9.73
CA PRO A 189 -16.54 -15.48 -9.86
C PRO A 189 -16.32 -16.67 -8.92
N THR A 190 -15.08 -16.94 -8.48
CA THR A 190 -14.74 -18.08 -7.62
C THR A 190 -13.45 -17.81 -6.83
N GLY A 191 -13.11 -18.68 -5.89
CA GLY A 191 -11.83 -18.63 -5.15
C GLY A 191 -11.70 -17.47 -4.17
N LYS A 192 -12.81 -16.84 -3.78
CA LYS A 192 -12.84 -15.68 -2.87
C LYS A 192 -12.15 -15.97 -1.54
N ASP A 193 -12.47 -17.09 -0.91
CA ASP A 193 -11.89 -17.48 0.38
C ASP A 193 -10.36 -17.63 0.30
N ILE A 194 -9.85 -18.18 -0.82
CA ILE A 194 -8.41 -18.30 -1.07
C ILE A 194 -7.79 -16.92 -1.25
N ILE A 195 -8.40 -16.05 -2.07
CA ILE A 195 -7.90 -14.69 -2.30
C ILE A 195 -7.82 -13.91 -0.99
N VAL A 196 -8.87 -13.99 -0.17
CA VAL A 196 -8.94 -13.31 1.13
C VAL A 196 -7.91 -13.90 2.11
N SER A 197 -7.79 -15.23 2.20
CA SER A 197 -6.78 -15.90 3.03
C SER A 197 -5.35 -15.48 2.65
N VAL A 198 -5.05 -15.45 1.36
CA VAL A 198 -3.74 -15.03 0.83
C VAL A 198 -3.49 -13.55 1.12
N LEU A 199 -4.49 -12.70 0.93
CA LEU A 199 -4.39 -11.26 1.23
C LEU A 199 -4.05 -11.04 2.71
N ARG A 200 -4.76 -11.71 3.62
CA ARG A 200 -4.50 -11.63 5.06
C ARG A 200 -3.11 -12.12 5.43
N LYS A 201 -2.73 -13.33 4.98
CA LYS A 201 -1.42 -13.91 5.29
C LYS A 201 -0.27 -13.07 4.71
N GLY A 202 -0.43 -12.58 3.48
CA GLY A 202 0.55 -11.71 2.83
C GLY A 202 0.71 -10.37 3.54
N PHE A 203 -0.39 -9.81 4.04
CA PHE A 203 -0.37 -8.61 4.88
C PHE A 203 0.38 -8.85 6.19
N GLU A 204 0.08 -9.92 6.94
CA GLU A 204 0.77 -10.21 8.20
C GLU A 204 2.29 -10.42 8.01
N LEU A 205 2.70 -11.15 6.97
CA LEU A 205 4.12 -11.31 6.63
C LEU A 205 4.80 -9.98 6.27
N THR A 206 4.11 -9.13 5.52
CA THR A 206 4.63 -7.80 5.16
C THR A 206 4.73 -6.91 6.41
N LYS A 207 3.72 -6.94 7.28
CA LYS A 207 3.67 -6.20 8.54
C LYS A 207 4.82 -6.59 9.47
N GLU A 208 5.03 -7.88 9.69
CA GLU A 208 6.15 -8.41 10.48
C GLU A 208 7.48 -7.90 9.91
N LYS A 209 7.70 -8.05 8.60
CA LYS A 209 8.94 -7.63 7.96
C LYS A 209 9.22 -6.13 8.09
N LEU A 210 8.20 -5.29 7.92
CA LEU A 210 8.34 -3.84 8.05
C LEU A 210 8.65 -3.42 9.49
N ILE A 211 8.08 -4.11 10.49
CA ILE A 211 8.36 -3.83 11.90
C ILE A 211 9.79 -4.24 12.25
N GLU A 212 10.25 -5.42 11.81
CA GLU A 212 11.64 -5.86 11.99
C GLU A 212 12.64 -4.91 11.32
N GLU A 213 12.29 -4.35 10.17
CA GLU A 213 13.17 -3.42 9.47
C GLU A 213 13.41 -2.12 10.26
N LEU A 214 12.49 -1.73 11.14
CA LEU A 214 12.72 -0.60 12.05
C LEU A 214 13.88 -0.86 13.01
N ASP A 215 14.10 -2.11 13.43
CA ASP A 215 15.28 -2.46 14.22
C ASP A 215 16.56 -2.23 13.43
N VAL A 216 16.58 -2.60 12.15
CA VAL A 216 17.74 -2.39 11.27
C VAL A 216 17.98 -0.90 10.99
N ILE A 217 16.92 -0.11 10.86
CA ILE A 217 17.01 1.33 10.58
C ILE A 217 17.51 2.11 11.80
N PHE A 218 17.14 1.72 13.02
CA PHE A 218 17.41 2.50 14.24
C PHE A 218 18.46 1.88 15.17
N TYR A 219 19.14 0.81 14.76
CA TYR A 219 20.36 0.31 15.38
C TYR A 219 21.57 1.21 15.04
#